data_AF-A0A5M8QU60-F1
#
_entry.id   AF-A0A5M8QU60-F1
#
_cell.length_a   1.000
_cell.length_b   1.000
_cell.length_c   1.000
_cell.angle_alpha   90.00
_cell.angle_beta   90.00
_cell.angle_gamma   90.00
#
_symmetry.space_group_name_H-M   'P 1'
#
loop_
_entity.id
_entity.type
_entity.pdbx_description
1 polymer ?
#
loop_
_entity_poly.entity_id
_entity_poly.type
_entity_poly.pdbx_seq_one_letter_code
_entity_poly.pdbx_strand_id
1 'polypeptide(L)'
;MINIEAERVEAVKLFLQLGFDKNRELQDIVNLASQLCEKPVALITLLDQEVNWLKVRKGVDQEAMPRETSFCQYSIQQEGLLIVPDASNDKRFEDNPLVHHSPKVRFYAGAPLTLKNGLKMGTLCLFDLKPNHLTSMQQETLMILSRQVTYIMELELGQLLLKQHIEEIERQNESFSKIAQIQSHQIRQPLTSIMAIINLIKLDDYVADKETLLMMENAAYILDSRIREIVNETGMQESQANRP
;
A
#
# COMPACT_ATOMS: atom_id res chain seq x y z
N MET A 1 21.61 8.25 -11.52
CA MET A 1 20.47 8.84 -12.24
C MET A 1 19.22 8.17 -11.73
N ILE A 2 18.29 8.95 -11.17
CA ILE A 2 16.98 8.45 -10.77
C ILE A 2 16.26 7.98 -12.03
N ASN A 3 15.88 6.70 -12.09
CA ASN A 3 15.10 6.17 -13.21
C ASN A 3 13.63 6.46 -12.94
N ILE A 4 13.17 7.65 -13.37
CA ILE A 4 11.80 8.13 -13.18
C ILE A 4 10.75 7.12 -13.65
N GLU A 5 11.01 6.38 -14.74
CA GLU A 5 10.09 5.36 -15.22
C GLU A 5 10.00 4.16 -14.27
N ALA A 6 11.13 3.74 -13.69
CA ALA A 6 11.13 2.66 -12.71
C ALA A 6 10.35 3.04 -11.44
N GLU A 7 10.52 4.27 -10.94
CA GLU A 7 9.75 4.78 -9.80
C GLU A 7 8.25 4.87 -10.11
N ARG A 8 7.90 5.33 -11.31
CA ARG A 8 6.52 5.42 -11.78
C ARG A 8 5.87 4.04 -11.86
N VAL A 9 6.55 3.06 -12.44
CA VAL A 9 6.07 1.66 -12.52
C VAL A 9 5.90 1.07 -11.14
N GLU A 10 6.84 1.30 -10.22
CA GLU A 10 6.74 0.78 -8.85
C GLU A 10 5.58 1.41 -8.10
N ALA A 11 5.39 2.72 -8.25
CA ALA A 11 4.20 3.38 -7.75
C ALA A 11 2.94 2.71 -8.34
N VAL A 12 2.88 2.47 -9.67
CA VAL A 12 1.71 1.83 -10.30
C VAL A 12 1.39 0.50 -9.63
N LYS A 13 2.38 -0.35 -9.39
CA LYS A 13 2.17 -1.62 -8.68
C LYS A 13 1.56 -1.46 -7.29
N LEU A 14 1.95 -0.44 -6.54
CA LEU A 14 1.34 -0.14 -5.22
C LEU A 14 -0.13 0.23 -5.38
N PHE A 15 -0.46 1.15 -6.30
CA PHE A 15 -1.85 1.56 -6.52
C PHE A 15 -2.71 0.44 -7.12
N LEU A 16 -2.13 -0.50 -7.86
CA LEU A 16 -2.85 -1.68 -8.38
C LEU A 16 -3.36 -2.61 -7.27
N GLN A 17 -2.85 -2.51 -6.04
CA GLN A 17 -3.32 -3.27 -4.88
C GLN A 17 -4.65 -2.75 -4.32
N LEU A 18 -5.08 -1.55 -4.73
CA LEU A 18 -6.34 -0.98 -4.27
C LEU A 18 -7.56 -1.74 -4.82
N GLY A 19 -8.62 -1.81 -4.01
CA GLY A 19 -9.89 -2.45 -4.38
C GLY A 19 -10.79 -1.53 -5.22
N PHE A 20 -10.41 -1.31 -6.48
CA PHE A 20 -11.19 -0.45 -7.41
C PHE A 20 -12.62 -0.93 -7.66
N ASP A 21 -12.85 -2.24 -7.54
CA ASP A 21 -14.15 -2.90 -7.70
C ASP A 21 -15.18 -2.48 -6.64
N LYS A 22 -14.73 -1.94 -5.51
CA LYS A 22 -15.58 -1.52 -4.40
C LYS A 22 -15.71 0.01 -4.27
N ASN A 23 -15.04 0.76 -5.15
CA ASN A 23 -14.92 2.20 -5.04
C ASN A 23 -16.02 2.90 -5.86
N ARG A 24 -17.14 3.20 -5.19
CA ARG A 24 -18.29 3.86 -5.83
C ARG A 24 -17.93 5.28 -6.25
N GLU A 25 -17.10 5.95 -5.48
CA GLU A 25 -16.67 7.32 -5.68
C GLU A 25 -15.89 7.48 -6.99
N LEU A 26 -14.96 6.56 -7.27
CA LEU A 26 -14.24 6.55 -8.55
C LEU A 26 -15.16 6.21 -9.73
N GLN A 27 -16.12 5.30 -9.55
CA GLN A 27 -17.12 5.00 -10.59
C GLN A 27 -18.02 6.20 -10.88
N ASP A 28 -18.42 6.95 -9.86
CA ASP A 28 -19.20 8.18 -10.00
C ASP A 28 -18.41 9.26 -10.75
N ILE A 29 -17.10 9.39 -10.49
CA ILE A 29 -16.24 10.30 -11.26
C ILE A 29 -16.18 9.90 -12.73
N VAL A 30 -16.01 8.60 -13.04
CA VAL A 30 -16.02 8.11 -14.43
C VAL A 30 -17.37 8.39 -15.10
N ASN A 31 -18.48 8.17 -14.39
CA ASN A 31 -19.82 8.44 -14.88
C ASN A 31 -20.03 9.94 -15.17
N LEU A 32 -19.59 10.82 -14.25
CA LEU A 32 -19.65 12.27 -14.39
C LEU A 32 -18.77 12.77 -15.53
N ALA A 33 -17.54 12.27 -15.66
CA ALA A 33 -16.65 12.64 -16.76
C ALA A 33 -17.28 12.35 -18.12
N SER A 34 -17.86 11.15 -18.29
CA SER A 34 -18.60 10.77 -19.49
C SER A 34 -19.81 11.67 -19.75
N GLN A 35 -20.62 11.96 -18.71
CA GLN A 35 -21.83 12.78 -18.85
C GLN A 35 -21.51 14.24 -19.19
N LEU A 36 -20.62 14.88 -18.43
CA LEU A 36 -20.30 16.30 -18.59
C LEU A 36 -19.52 16.58 -19.89
N CYS A 37 -18.69 15.64 -20.34
CA CYS A 37 -17.95 15.77 -21.59
C CYS A 37 -18.70 15.19 -22.80
N GLU A 38 -19.88 14.60 -22.58
CA GLU A 38 -20.71 13.98 -23.60
C GLU A 38 -19.93 12.97 -24.45
N LYS A 39 -19.20 12.07 -23.78
CA LYS A 39 -18.43 10.99 -24.43
C LYS A 39 -18.94 9.62 -23.99
N PRO A 40 -19.07 8.66 -24.92
CA PRO A 40 -19.65 7.35 -24.61
C PRO A 40 -18.75 6.50 -23.71
N VAL A 41 -17.43 6.70 -23.79
CA VAL A 41 -16.46 5.96 -22.99
C VAL A 41 -15.67 6.90 -22.09
N ALA A 42 -15.54 6.49 -20.83
CA ALA A 42 -14.69 7.13 -19.83
C ALA A 42 -13.99 6.06 -18.97
N LEU A 43 -12.72 6.26 -18.69
CA LEU A 43 -11.87 5.28 -18.02
C LEU A 43 -10.94 5.96 -17.01
N ILE A 44 -10.74 5.32 -15.87
CA ILE A 44 -9.55 5.52 -15.03
C ILE A 44 -8.60 4.38 -15.37
N THR A 45 -7.41 4.72 -15.86
CA THR A 45 -6.39 3.74 -16.23
C THR A 45 -5.10 3.95 -15.45
N LEU A 46 -4.38 2.84 -15.24
CA LEU A 46 -3.03 2.82 -14.67
C LEU A 46 -2.08 2.15 -15.64
N LEU A 47 -1.01 2.86 -16.00
CA LEU A 47 -0.10 2.44 -17.05
C LEU A 47 1.13 1.74 -16.43
N ASP A 48 1.15 0.43 -16.46
CA ASP A 48 2.30 -0.38 -16.04
C ASP A 48 3.40 -0.37 -17.12
N GLN A 49 4.43 -1.19 -16.97
CA GLN A 49 5.51 -1.31 -17.94
C GLN A 49 5.00 -1.75 -19.32
N GLU A 50 4.18 -2.79 -19.38
CA GLU A 50 3.71 -3.42 -20.63
C GLU A 50 2.19 -3.33 -20.81
N VAL A 51 1.45 -3.01 -19.74
CA VAL A 51 0.00 -3.13 -19.68
C VAL A 51 -0.62 -1.81 -19.25
N ASN A 52 -1.65 -1.36 -19.97
CA ASN A 52 -2.55 -0.33 -19.49
C ASN A 52 -3.74 -1.03 -18.80
N TRP A 53 -3.81 -0.91 -17.48
CA TRP A 53 -4.91 -1.46 -16.68
C TRP A 53 -6.08 -0.49 -16.68
N LEU A 54 -7.25 -0.92 -17.11
CA LEU A 54 -8.48 -0.12 -17.13
C LEU A 54 -9.20 -0.41 -15.82
N LYS A 55 -8.99 0.39 -14.77
CA LYS A 55 -9.44 0.05 -13.42
C LYS A 55 -10.89 0.42 -13.12
N VAL A 56 -11.34 1.55 -13.64
CA VAL A 56 -12.74 1.99 -13.50
C VAL A 56 -13.22 2.40 -14.87
N ARG A 57 -14.40 1.92 -15.26
CA ARG A 57 -14.75 1.82 -16.68
C ARG A 57 -16.22 2.19 -16.90
N LYS A 58 -16.49 2.81 -18.04
CA LYS A 58 -17.83 2.99 -18.59
C LYS A 58 -17.75 2.86 -20.10
N GLY A 59 -18.64 2.06 -20.68
CA GLY A 59 -18.76 1.89 -22.14
C GLY A 59 -17.77 0.89 -22.75
N VAL A 60 -17.01 0.15 -21.94
CA VAL A 60 -16.13 -0.94 -22.37
C VAL A 60 -16.12 -2.07 -21.33
N ASP A 61 -15.90 -3.30 -21.80
CA ASP A 61 -15.81 -4.49 -20.94
C ASP A 61 -14.37 -4.94 -20.68
N GLN A 62 -13.40 -4.44 -21.45
CA GLN A 62 -11.99 -4.84 -21.30
C GLN A 62 -11.40 -4.30 -20.00
N GLU A 63 -10.58 -5.12 -19.32
CA GLU A 63 -9.93 -4.74 -18.06
C GLU A 63 -8.47 -4.31 -18.24
N ALA A 64 -7.87 -4.68 -19.36
CA ALA A 64 -6.48 -4.40 -19.69
C ALA A 64 -6.30 -4.28 -21.20
N MET A 65 -5.27 -3.56 -21.62
CA MET A 65 -4.79 -3.52 -23.00
C MET A 65 -3.26 -3.39 -23.02
N PRO A 66 -2.58 -3.77 -24.12
CA PRO A 66 -1.16 -3.50 -24.28
C PRO A 66 -0.85 -2.01 -24.14
N ARG A 67 0.24 -1.65 -23.43
CA ARG A 67 0.68 -0.26 -23.29
C ARG A 67 0.98 0.36 -24.65
N GLU A 68 1.66 -0.38 -25.52
CA GLU A 68 2.14 0.09 -26.82
C GLU A 68 1.00 0.62 -27.72
N THR A 69 -0.19 0.05 -27.61
CA THR A 69 -1.37 0.48 -28.37
C THR A 69 -2.20 1.54 -27.63
N SER A 70 -1.90 1.82 -26.37
CA SER A 70 -2.65 2.75 -25.54
C SER A 70 -2.33 4.21 -25.85
N PHE A 71 -3.38 5.03 -25.99
CA PHE A 71 -3.25 6.48 -26.08
C PHE A 71 -2.70 7.10 -24.79
N CYS A 72 -2.91 6.44 -23.64
CA CYS A 72 -2.50 6.93 -22.33
C CYS A 72 -0.98 7.07 -22.20
N GLN A 73 -0.20 6.30 -22.97
CA GLN A 73 1.27 6.40 -22.95
C GLN A 73 1.75 7.78 -23.40
N TYR A 74 1.01 8.43 -24.29
CA TYR A 74 1.32 9.79 -24.75
C TYR A 74 0.84 10.84 -23.74
N SER A 75 -0.32 10.61 -23.12
CA SER A 75 -0.88 11.52 -22.10
C SER A 75 0.05 11.68 -20.90
N ILE A 76 0.69 10.60 -20.44
CA ILE A 76 1.59 10.66 -19.27
C ILE A 76 2.94 11.34 -19.59
N GLN A 77 3.27 11.57 -20.87
CA GLN A 77 4.55 12.20 -21.27
C GLN A 77 4.48 13.73 -21.31
N GLN A 78 3.29 14.31 -21.26
CA GLN A 78 3.08 15.75 -21.38
C GLN A 78 2.42 16.34 -20.14
N GLU A 79 2.53 17.65 -19.97
CA GLU A 79 1.78 18.38 -18.95
C GLU A 79 0.35 18.65 -19.41
N GLY A 80 -0.61 18.45 -18.51
CA GLY A 80 -2.03 18.70 -18.78
C GLY A 80 -2.66 17.69 -19.75
N LEU A 81 -3.72 18.14 -20.43
CA LEU A 81 -4.56 17.28 -21.27
C LEU A 81 -3.91 16.93 -22.60
N LEU A 82 -3.96 15.64 -22.96
CA LEU A 82 -3.82 15.22 -24.34
C LEU A 82 -5.20 15.21 -24.99
N ILE A 83 -5.38 15.97 -26.07
CA ILE A 83 -6.60 15.95 -26.87
C ILE A 83 -6.24 15.57 -28.31
N VAL A 84 -6.89 14.53 -28.81
CA VAL A 84 -6.77 14.05 -30.18
C VAL A 84 -8.16 14.15 -30.81
N PRO A 85 -8.43 15.21 -31.58
CA PRO A 85 -9.76 15.43 -32.18
C PRO A 85 -10.16 14.32 -33.15
N ASP A 86 -9.20 13.82 -33.93
CA ASP A 86 -9.33 12.68 -34.84
C ASP A 86 -8.00 11.92 -34.97
N ALA A 87 -7.95 10.71 -34.42
CA ALA A 87 -6.79 9.83 -34.38
C ALA A 87 -6.42 9.28 -35.76
N SER A 88 -7.35 9.25 -36.73
CA SER A 88 -7.02 8.85 -38.10
C SER A 88 -6.22 9.91 -38.87
N ASN A 89 -6.17 11.15 -38.36
CA ASN A 89 -5.37 12.24 -38.93
C ASN A 89 -4.13 12.57 -38.09
N ASP A 90 -3.90 11.86 -36.99
CA ASP A 90 -2.79 12.11 -36.07
C ASP A 90 -1.68 11.10 -36.30
N LYS A 91 -0.52 11.59 -36.74
CA LYS A 91 0.66 10.77 -37.10
C LYS A 91 1.11 9.83 -35.98
N ARG A 92 0.84 10.14 -34.71
CA ARG A 92 1.22 9.28 -33.57
C ARG A 92 0.39 7.98 -33.53
N PHE A 93 -0.75 7.96 -34.20
CA PHE A 93 -1.70 6.86 -34.19
C PHE A 93 -1.99 6.29 -35.58
N GLU A 94 -1.20 6.68 -36.59
CA GLU A 94 -1.38 6.27 -37.99
C GLU A 94 -1.28 4.74 -38.17
N ASP A 95 -0.48 4.05 -37.38
CA ASP A 95 -0.37 2.58 -37.40
C ASP A 95 -1.06 1.90 -36.20
N ASN A 96 -1.82 2.66 -35.39
CA ASN A 96 -2.38 2.12 -34.16
C ASN A 96 -3.59 1.20 -34.46
N PRO A 97 -3.57 -0.08 -34.03
CA PRO A 97 -4.67 -1.02 -34.27
C PRO A 97 -6.03 -0.53 -33.76
N LEU A 98 -6.07 0.24 -32.67
CA LEU A 98 -7.32 0.75 -32.10
C LEU A 98 -7.99 1.81 -33.00
N VAL A 99 -7.25 2.41 -33.94
CA VAL A 99 -7.78 3.38 -34.91
C VAL A 99 -8.33 2.69 -36.15
N HIS A 100 -7.66 1.65 -36.65
CA HIS A 100 -8.01 0.99 -37.92
C HIS A 100 -8.89 -0.24 -37.79
N HIS A 101 -8.74 -0.97 -36.68
CA HIS A 101 -9.56 -2.14 -36.35
C HIS A 101 -10.58 -1.80 -35.28
N SER A 102 -11.44 -2.75 -34.91
CA SER A 102 -12.38 -2.56 -33.81
C SER A 102 -11.63 -2.11 -32.54
N PRO A 103 -12.04 -1.03 -31.86
CA PRO A 103 -13.34 -0.35 -32.01
C PRO A 103 -13.35 0.83 -33.00
N LYS A 104 -12.23 1.19 -33.62
CA LYS A 104 -12.03 2.36 -34.51
C LYS A 104 -12.16 3.68 -33.76
N VAL A 105 -11.34 3.85 -32.72
CA VAL A 105 -11.22 5.09 -31.96
C VAL A 105 -10.91 6.25 -32.91
N ARG A 106 -11.60 7.37 -32.73
CA ARG A 106 -11.37 8.61 -33.47
C ARG A 106 -11.03 9.74 -32.54
N PHE A 107 -11.84 9.97 -31.52
CA PHE A 107 -11.54 11.01 -30.55
C PHE A 107 -10.92 10.41 -29.29
N TYR A 108 -9.93 11.08 -28.72
CA TYR A 108 -9.38 10.76 -27.40
C TYR A 108 -9.10 12.05 -26.62
N ALA A 109 -9.42 12.05 -25.33
CA ALA A 109 -8.92 13.05 -24.39
C ALA A 109 -8.44 12.37 -23.11
N GLY A 110 -7.22 12.67 -22.67
CA GLY A 110 -6.62 12.07 -21.46
C GLY A 110 -6.07 13.12 -20.52
N ALA A 111 -6.57 13.15 -19.29
CA ALA A 111 -5.98 13.91 -18.20
C ALA A 111 -5.07 13.00 -17.37
N PRO A 112 -3.79 13.36 -17.16
CA PRO A 112 -2.86 12.54 -16.39
C PRO A 112 -3.24 12.51 -14.90
N LEU A 113 -3.13 11.32 -14.29
CA LEU A 113 -3.23 11.12 -12.85
C LEU A 113 -1.85 11.36 -12.25
N THR A 114 -1.62 12.57 -11.76
CA THR A 114 -0.30 13.05 -11.32
C THR A 114 -0.22 13.07 -9.80
N LEU A 115 0.62 12.21 -9.23
CA LEU A 115 0.87 12.15 -7.79
C LEU A 115 1.54 13.43 -7.27
N LYS A 116 1.53 13.62 -5.94
CA LYS A 116 2.20 14.77 -5.30
C LYS A 116 3.69 14.90 -5.61
N ASN A 117 4.37 13.78 -5.88
CA ASN A 117 5.78 13.76 -6.26
C ASN A 117 6.01 14.00 -7.77
N GLY A 118 4.95 14.27 -8.54
CA GLY A 118 5.01 14.56 -9.97
C GLY A 118 4.95 13.32 -10.88
N LEU A 119 4.94 12.11 -10.33
CA LEU A 119 4.81 10.88 -11.13
C LEU A 119 3.41 10.76 -11.75
N LYS A 120 3.36 10.40 -13.03
CA LYS A 120 2.10 10.25 -13.79
C LYS A 120 1.76 8.78 -13.96
N MET A 121 0.73 8.35 -13.25
CA MET A 121 0.45 6.92 -13.04
C MET A 121 -0.37 6.30 -14.16
N GLY A 122 -1.13 7.14 -14.85
CA GLY A 122 -2.08 6.77 -15.88
C GLY A 122 -2.99 7.96 -16.15
N THR A 123 -4.25 7.71 -16.49
CA THR A 123 -5.14 8.78 -16.95
C THR A 123 -6.58 8.59 -16.49
N LEU A 124 -7.27 9.70 -16.22
CA LEU A 124 -8.71 9.79 -16.45
C LEU A 124 -8.91 10.17 -17.93
N CYS A 125 -9.39 9.26 -18.75
CA CYS A 125 -9.50 9.48 -20.18
C CYS A 125 -10.90 9.18 -20.72
N LEU A 126 -11.17 9.79 -21.87
CA LEU A 126 -12.41 9.71 -22.63
C LEU A 126 -12.06 9.31 -24.06
N PHE A 127 -12.91 8.52 -24.70
CA PHE A 127 -12.81 8.34 -26.14
C PHE A 127 -14.17 8.22 -26.84
N ASP A 128 -14.15 8.44 -28.14
CA ASP A 128 -15.31 8.30 -29.03
C ASP A 128 -14.88 7.66 -30.36
N LEU A 129 -15.83 7.04 -31.05
CA LEU A 129 -15.64 6.40 -32.35
C LEU A 129 -15.86 7.37 -33.51
N LYS A 130 -16.18 8.64 -33.20
CA LYS A 130 -16.31 9.74 -34.16
C LYS A 130 -15.35 10.87 -33.77
N PRO A 131 -14.86 11.66 -34.75
CA PRO A 131 -14.12 12.87 -34.46
C PRO A 131 -14.91 13.81 -33.54
N ASN A 132 -14.24 14.43 -32.58
CA ASN A 132 -14.90 15.25 -31.58
C ASN A 132 -13.97 16.33 -31.01
N HIS A 133 -14.50 17.18 -30.13
CA HIS A 133 -13.74 18.17 -29.40
C HIS A 133 -14.27 18.28 -27.96
N LEU A 134 -13.50 18.95 -27.10
CA LEU A 134 -13.94 19.39 -25.77
C LEU A 134 -13.97 20.92 -25.75
N THR A 135 -15.04 21.47 -25.19
CA THR A 135 -15.08 22.90 -24.83
C THR A 135 -14.07 23.20 -23.72
N SER A 136 -13.67 24.46 -23.54
CA SER A 136 -12.77 24.85 -22.46
C SER A 136 -13.29 24.43 -21.08
N MET A 137 -14.60 24.52 -20.85
CA MET A 137 -15.24 24.08 -19.61
C MET A 137 -15.09 22.56 -19.40
N GLN A 138 -15.28 21.76 -20.46
CA GLN A 138 -15.10 20.30 -20.37
C GLN A 138 -13.64 19.90 -20.13
N GLN A 139 -12.69 20.62 -20.75
CA GLN A 139 -11.26 20.43 -20.51
C GLN A 139 -10.90 20.72 -19.04
N GLU A 140 -11.33 21.87 -18.52
CA GLU A 140 -11.12 22.23 -17.12
C GLU A 140 -11.77 21.21 -16.17
N THR A 141 -13.00 20.79 -16.46
CA THR A 141 -13.73 19.76 -15.71
C THR A 141 -12.94 18.46 -15.67
N LEU A 142 -12.44 17.97 -16.81
CA LEU A 142 -11.70 16.71 -16.88
C LEU A 142 -10.40 16.77 -16.05
N MET A 143 -9.72 17.92 -16.04
CA MET A 143 -8.53 18.16 -15.19
C MET A 143 -8.88 18.28 -13.70
N ILE A 144 -10.04 18.85 -13.35
CA ILE A 144 -10.52 18.85 -11.95
C ILE A 144 -10.78 17.42 -11.50
N LEU A 145 -11.53 16.66 -12.30
CA LEU A 145 -11.87 15.28 -11.98
C LEU A 145 -10.63 14.38 -11.89
N SER A 146 -9.63 14.55 -12.76
CA SER A 146 -8.39 13.76 -12.67
C SER A 146 -7.64 14.00 -11.35
N ARG A 147 -7.61 15.26 -10.87
CA ARG A 147 -7.06 15.59 -9.55
C ARG A 147 -7.85 14.95 -8.41
N GLN A 148 -9.18 14.88 -8.52
CA GLN A 148 -10.01 14.20 -7.52
C GLN A 148 -9.75 12.69 -7.50
N VAL A 149 -9.62 12.06 -8.67
CA VAL A 149 -9.24 10.64 -8.78
C VAL A 149 -7.90 10.41 -8.07
N THR A 150 -6.87 11.22 -8.39
CA THR A 150 -5.57 11.07 -7.75
C THR A 150 -5.66 11.25 -6.23
N TYR A 151 -6.40 12.25 -5.76
CA TYR A 151 -6.57 12.49 -4.33
C TYR A 151 -7.20 11.29 -3.60
N ILE A 152 -8.29 10.72 -4.14
CA ILE A 152 -8.95 9.54 -3.57
C ILE A 152 -7.98 8.36 -3.54
N MET A 153 -7.29 8.11 -4.65
CA MET A 153 -6.33 7.01 -4.73
C MET A 153 -5.19 7.16 -3.72
N GLU A 154 -4.60 8.36 -3.58
CA GLU A 154 -3.51 8.61 -2.61
C GLU A 154 -4.01 8.43 -1.17
N LEU A 155 -5.24 8.87 -0.88
CA LEU A 155 -5.86 8.70 0.43
C LEU A 155 -6.05 7.22 0.77
N GLU A 156 -6.60 6.44 -0.16
CA GLU A 156 -6.84 5.00 0.03
C GLU A 156 -5.53 4.22 0.19
N LEU A 157 -4.52 4.53 -0.61
CA LEU A 157 -3.20 3.93 -0.45
C LEU A 157 -2.60 4.27 0.92
N GLY A 158 -2.71 5.53 1.35
CA GLY A 158 -2.27 5.95 2.68
C GLY A 158 -2.96 5.18 3.82
N GLN A 159 -4.28 4.98 3.72
CA GLN A 159 -5.05 4.20 4.69
C GLN A 159 -4.64 2.72 4.70
N LEU A 160 -4.44 2.11 3.54
CA LEU A 160 -4.00 0.73 3.42
C LEU A 160 -2.62 0.53 4.07
N LEU A 161 -1.67 1.39 3.75
CA LEU A 161 -0.31 1.33 4.29
C LEU A 161 -0.30 1.58 5.81
N LEU A 162 -1.09 2.53 6.30
CA LEU A 162 -1.22 2.78 7.73
C LEU A 162 -1.79 1.57 8.47
N LYS A 163 -2.83 0.93 7.92
CA LYS A 163 -3.42 -0.28 8.49
C LYS A 163 -2.42 -1.43 8.56
N GLN A 164 -1.67 -1.67 7.48
CA GLN A 164 -0.62 -2.68 7.46
C GLN A 164 0.47 -2.41 8.52
N HIS A 165 0.83 -1.14 8.73
CA HIS A 165 1.82 -0.77 9.73
C HIS A 165 1.32 -0.98 11.16
N ILE A 166 0.05 -0.67 11.43
CA ILE A 166 -0.60 -0.95 12.72
C ILE A 166 -0.60 -2.46 12.99
N GLU A 167 -1.04 -3.28 12.02
CA GLU A 167 -1.06 -4.73 12.15
C GLU A 167 0.35 -5.31 12.40
N GLU A 168 1.38 -4.73 11.79
CA GLU A 168 2.77 -5.12 12.04
C GLU A 168 3.20 -4.78 13.47
N ILE A 169 2.93 -3.57 13.95
CA ILE A 169 3.24 -3.15 15.32
C ILE A 169 2.51 -4.04 16.34
N GLU A 170 1.24 -4.36 16.10
CA GLU A 170 0.45 -5.25 16.96
C GLU A 170 1.07 -6.64 17.03
N ARG A 171 1.45 -7.22 15.89
CA ARG A 171 2.15 -8.52 15.85
C ARG A 171 3.46 -8.51 16.64
N GLN A 172 4.24 -7.42 16.53
CA GLN A 172 5.47 -7.27 17.30
C GLN A 172 5.19 -7.18 18.80
N ASN A 173 4.21 -6.37 19.22
CA ASN A 173 3.80 -6.23 20.62
C ASN A 173 3.29 -7.54 21.23
N GLU A 174 2.53 -8.33 20.47
CA GLU A 174 2.09 -9.66 20.91
C GLU A 174 3.27 -10.61 21.12
N SER A 175 4.26 -10.58 20.21
CA SER A 175 5.48 -11.38 20.34
C SER A 175 6.28 -10.99 21.58
N PHE A 176 6.50 -9.69 21.79
CA PHE A 176 7.15 -9.18 23.00
C PHE A 176 6.40 -9.60 24.28
N SER A 177 5.07 -9.50 24.29
CA SER A 177 4.24 -9.90 25.43
C SER A 177 4.37 -11.39 25.75
N LYS A 178 4.43 -12.26 24.73
CA LYS A 178 4.67 -13.70 24.92
C LYS A 178 6.04 -13.99 25.54
N ILE A 179 7.08 -13.30 25.08
CA ILE A 179 8.44 -13.42 25.63
C ILE A 179 8.45 -13.00 27.10
N ALA A 180 7.87 -11.84 27.42
CA ALA A 180 7.78 -11.33 28.80
C ALA A 180 7.02 -12.30 29.73
N GLN A 181 5.96 -12.95 29.22
CA GLN A 181 5.20 -13.95 29.98
C GLN A 181 6.03 -15.22 30.28
N ILE A 182 6.80 -15.70 29.30
CA ILE A 182 7.71 -16.85 29.48
C ILE A 182 8.78 -16.52 30.52
N GLN A 183 9.43 -15.36 30.41
CA GLN A 183 10.46 -14.92 31.36
C GLN A 183 9.88 -14.76 32.78
N SER A 184 8.67 -14.20 32.90
CA SER A 184 7.98 -14.06 34.20
C SER A 184 7.72 -15.41 34.87
N HIS A 185 7.36 -16.45 34.11
CA HIS A 185 7.20 -17.81 34.65
C HIS A 185 8.52 -18.39 35.18
N GLN A 186 9.62 -18.20 34.44
CA GLN A 186 10.95 -18.70 34.81
C GLN A 186 11.50 -18.03 36.07
N ILE A 187 11.18 -16.75 36.31
CA ILE A 187 11.54 -16.03 37.54
C ILE A 187 10.65 -16.48 38.71
N ARG A 188 9.34 -16.65 38.48
CA ARG A 188 8.37 -16.96 39.54
C ARG A 188 8.60 -18.32 40.17
N GLN A 189 9.03 -19.33 39.40
CA GLN A 189 9.28 -20.68 39.90
C GLN A 189 10.29 -20.75 41.05
N PRO A 190 11.56 -20.32 40.89
CA PRO A 190 12.53 -20.37 41.98
C PRO A 190 12.15 -19.44 43.14
N LEU A 191 11.53 -18.28 42.87
CA LEU A 191 11.03 -17.40 43.93
C LEU A 191 9.94 -18.07 44.78
N THR A 192 9.04 -18.83 44.15
CA THR A 192 7.99 -19.59 44.86
C THR A 192 8.61 -20.65 45.76
N SER A 193 9.65 -21.35 45.29
CA SER A 193 10.40 -22.33 46.10
C SER A 193 11.08 -21.67 47.31
N ILE A 194 11.74 -20.53 47.11
CA ILE A 194 12.36 -19.76 48.21
C ILE A 194 11.29 -19.35 49.24
N MET A 195 10.16 -18.80 48.80
CA MET A 195 9.07 -18.39 49.69
C MET A 195 8.45 -19.57 50.45
N ALA A 196 8.30 -20.73 49.81
CA ALA A 196 7.79 -21.94 50.46
C ALA A 196 8.71 -22.40 51.60
N ILE A 197 10.03 -22.41 51.36
CA ILE A 197 11.02 -22.77 52.39
C ILE A 197 11.03 -21.76 53.53
N ILE A 198 10.99 -20.45 53.22
CA ILE A 198 10.88 -19.39 54.25
C ILE A 198 9.62 -19.60 55.11
N ASN A 199 8.49 -19.94 54.50
CA ASN A 199 7.24 -20.17 55.22
C ASN A 199 7.31 -21.43 56.11
N LEU A 200 7.98 -22.49 55.66
CA LEU A 200 8.22 -23.67 56.50
C LEU A 200 9.06 -23.31 57.74
N ILE A 201 10.11 -22.52 57.57
CA ILE A 201 10.98 -22.07 58.65
C ILE A 201 10.26 -21.18 59.67
N LYS A 202 9.24 -20.43 59.22
CA LYS A 202 8.43 -19.57 60.08
C LYS A 202 7.37 -20.31 60.91
N LEU A 203 7.12 -21.58 60.65
CA LEU A 203 6.20 -22.36 61.48
C LEU A 203 6.86 -22.64 62.83
N ASP A 204 6.17 -22.27 63.91
CA ASP A 204 6.58 -22.61 65.27
C ASP A 204 6.74 -24.15 65.33
N ASP A 205 7.97 -24.61 65.65
CA ASP A 205 8.47 -26.00 65.69
C ASP A 205 9.34 -26.49 64.52
N TYR A 206 9.53 -25.74 63.43
CA TYR A 206 10.42 -26.18 62.34
C TYR A 206 11.87 -25.69 62.52
N VAL A 207 12.81 -26.62 62.65
CA VAL A 207 14.26 -26.33 62.64
C VAL A 207 14.81 -26.68 61.26
N ALA A 208 15.24 -25.68 60.50
CA ALA A 208 15.87 -25.90 59.20
C ALA A 208 17.13 -26.73 59.33
N ASP A 209 17.14 -27.88 58.66
CA ASP A 209 18.34 -28.69 58.51
C ASP A 209 19.20 -28.19 57.32
N LYS A 210 20.38 -28.80 57.20
CA LYS A 210 21.34 -28.46 56.13
C LYS A 210 20.77 -28.70 54.73
N GLU A 211 19.90 -29.70 54.58
CA GLU A 211 19.27 -30.02 53.30
C GLU A 211 18.29 -28.93 52.86
N THR A 212 17.46 -28.45 53.79
CA THR A 212 16.50 -27.36 53.56
C THR A 212 17.20 -26.05 53.18
N LEU A 213 18.30 -25.72 53.85
CA LEU A 213 19.11 -24.55 53.51
C LEU A 213 19.74 -24.68 52.12
N LEU A 214 20.21 -25.87 51.75
CA LEU A 214 20.79 -26.14 50.43
C LEU A 214 19.74 -26.04 49.32
N MET A 215 18.49 -26.48 49.57
CA MET A 215 17.38 -26.30 48.62
C MET A 215 17.08 -24.82 48.38
N MET A 216 17.11 -23.99 49.42
CA MET A 216 16.89 -22.54 49.31
C MET A 216 18.03 -21.85 48.56
N GLU A 217 19.28 -22.22 48.85
CA GLU A 217 20.48 -21.73 48.16
C GLU A 217 20.44 -22.07 46.66
N ASN A 218 20.09 -23.32 46.32
CA ASN A 218 19.92 -23.74 44.93
C ASN A 218 18.82 -22.96 44.21
N ALA A 219 17.67 -22.73 44.85
CA ALA A 219 16.60 -21.93 44.27
C ALA A 219 17.03 -20.46 44.06
N ALA A 220 17.78 -19.88 45.00
CA ALA A 220 18.35 -18.54 44.87
C ALA A 220 19.39 -18.45 43.73
N TYR A 221 20.24 -19.47 43.58
CA TYR A 221 21.21 -19.55 42.48
C TYR A 221 20.51 -19.65 41.12
N ILE A 222 19.48 -20.49 41.00
CA ILE A 222 18.67 -20.60 39.78
C ILE A 222 18.04 -19.25 39.44
N LEU A 223 17.48 -18.54 40.42
CA LEU A 223 16.90 -17.21 40.22
C LEU A 223 17.96 -16.19 39.74
N ASP A 224 19.13 -16.12 40.37
CA ASP A 224 20.22 -15.22 39.97
C ASP A 224 20.71 -15.53 38.55
N SER A 225 20.89 -16.82 38.22
CA SER A 225 21.26 -17.25 36.87
C SER A 225 20.24 -16.81 35.83
N ARG A 226 18.93 -16.97 36.10
CA ARG A 226 17.87 -16.54 35.18
C ARG A 226 17.82 -15.03 35.01
N ILE A 227 18.03 -14.25 36.08
CA ILE A 227 18.10 -12.79 36.01
C ILE A 227 19.30 -12.36 35.14
N ARG A 228 20.47 -12.98 35.31
CA ARG A 228 21.66 -12.69 34.50
C ARG A 228 21.47 -13.02 33.03
N GLU A 229 20.84 -14.15 32.72
CA GLU A 229 20.48 -14.52 31.33
C GLU A 229 19.61 -13.43 30.68
N ILE A 230 18.55 -13.00 31.36
CA ILE A 230 17.64 -11.97 30.86
C ILE A 230 18.37 -10.63 30.63
N VAL A 231 19.17 -10.18 31.60
CA VAL A 231 19.91 -8.90 31.51
C VAL A 231 20.93 -8.92 30.36
N ASN A 232 21.64 -10.03 30.18
CA ASN A 232 22.62 -10.18 29.10
C ASN A 232 21.95 -10.25 27.71
N GLU A 233 20.80 -10.90 27.59
CA GLU A 233 20.02 -10.93 26.35
C GLU A 233 19.50 -9.53 25.97
N THR A 234 19.01 -8.74 26.93
CA THR A 234 18.58 -7.35 26.68
C THR A 234 19.75 -6.41 26.32
N GLY A 235 20.94 -6.59 26.91
CA GLY A 235 22.12 -5.77 26.61
C GLY A 235 22.74 -6.03 25.23
N MET A 236 22.56 -7.23 24.66
CA MET A 236 22.98 -7.54 23.29
C MET A 236 22.04 -6.95 22.22
N GLN A 237 20.75 -6.77 22.52
CA GLN A 237 19.79 -6.17 21.61
C GLN A 237 19.97 -4.64 21.46
N GLU A 238 20.27 -3.93 22.56
CA GLU A 238 20.55 -2.48 22.51
C GLU A 238 21.84 -2.13 21.76
N SER A 239 22.83 -3.01 21.78
CA SER A 239 24.12 -2.81 21.09
C SER A 239 24.11 -3.16 19.60
N GLN A 240 23.07 -3.87 19.12
CA GLN A 240 22.83 -4.10 17.69
C GLN A 240 21.90 -3.06 17.05
N ALA A 241 20.97 -2.46 17.81
CA ALA A 241 20.08 -1.40 17.32
C ALA A 241 20.76 -0.04 17.10
N ASN A 242 21.98 0.15 17.62
CA ASN A 242 22.74 1.41 17.59
C ASN A 242 24.02 1.35 16.72
N ARG A 243 24.11 0.40 15.78
CA ARG A 243 25.17 0.43 14.76
C ARG A 243 24.70 1.25 13.54
N PRO A 244 25.47 2.26 13.11
CA PRO A 244 25.12 3.13 11.98
C PRO A 244 25.09 2.39 10.65
#